data_AF-A0A956AH07-F1
#
_entry.id   AF-A0A956AH07-F1
#
_cell.length_a   1.000
_cell.length_b   1.000
_cell.length_c   1.000
_cell.angle_alpha   90.00
_cell.angle_beta   90.00
_cell.angle_gamma   90.00
#
_symmetry.space_group_name_H-M   'P 1'
#
loop_
_entity.id
_entity.type
_entity.pdbx_description
1 polymer ?
#
loop_
_entity_poly.entity_id
_entity_poly.type
_entity_poly.pdbx_seq_one_letter_code
_entity_poly.pdbx_strand_id
1 'polypeptide(L)'
;LHLLIGVEELVHKSLVLEWVNREIAKRINKYHGRSGQLLIPNHAIQVTTEAHALERLRYLMGQATAQLKSRHPADDVFACSNSALLRGEAPAGVFVHANGVEEEVTVRIDRLPGLGDLSVREHRALMWQLADGIAAEHRPRRKKAGLPVPDPDAVRHVDPWTRPKERDRSPAPVVHGPPEHHTEWHEVHAALREAYTEAHIAYWRWLADPGLPLIPFPPGTIPPSHARKAVAARARAG
;
A
#
# COMPACT_ATOMS: atom_id res chain seq x y z
N LEU A 1 -2.00 -3.98 5.92
CA LEU A 1 -2.38 -3.45 4.59
C LEU A 1 -1.63 -4.25 3.55
N HIS A 2 -2.30 -4.76 2.53
CA HIS A 2 -1.66 -5.37 1.38
C HIS A 2 -2.10 -4.61 0.12
N LEU A 3 -1.14 -4.31 -0.76
CA LEU A 3 -1.36 -3.55 -1.99
C LEU A 3 -0.65 -4.27 -3.15
N LEU A 4 -1.28 -4.27 -4.32
CA LEU A 4 -0.64 -4.60 -5.59
C LEU A 4 -0.60 -3.32 -6.41
N ILE A 5 0.60 -2.84 -6.70
CA ILE A 5 0.83 -1.57 -7.39
C ILE A 5 1.68 -1.80 -8.63
N GLY A 6 1.25 -1.24 -9.76
CA GLY A 6 2.12 -1.03 -10.91
C GLY A 6 2.94 0.24 -10.69
N VAL A 7 4.22 0.20 -11.05
CA VAL A 7 5.10 1.37 -11.06
C VAL A 7 5.81 1.42 -12.40
N GLU A 8 5.93 2.61 -12.97
CA GLU A 8 6.66 2.82 -14.24
C GLU A 8 8.17 2.59 -14.06
N GLU A 9 8.70 2.93 -12.88
CA GLU A 9 10.10 2.76 -12.54
C GLU A 9 10.25 2.15 -11.15
N LEU A 10 11.28 1.30 -10.96
CA LEU A 10 11.56 0.65 -9.68
C LEU A 10 11.81 1.65 -8.54
N VAL A 11 12.35 2.84 -8.86
CA VAL A 11 12.56 3.92 -7.89
C VAL A 11 11.24 4.39 -7.26
N HIS A 12 10.15 4.43 -8.04
CA HIS A 12 8.82 4.87 -7.60
C HIS A 12 8.19 3.92 -6.56
N LYS A 13 8.59 2.65 -6.54
CA LYS A 13 8.10 1.65 -5.56
C LYS A 13 8.33 2.11 -4.12
N SER A 14 9.56 2.50 -3.79
CA SER A 14 9.94 2.90 -2.44
C SER A 14 9.21 4.18 -2.00
N LEU A 15 8.99 5.07 -2.96
CA LEU A 15 8.37 6.37 -2.78
C LEU A 15 6.88 6.25 -2.49
N VAL A 16 6.19 5.41 -3.25
CA VAL A 16 4.78 5.09 -3.01
C VAL A 16 4.61 4.47 -1.63
N LEU A 17 5.46 3.50 -1.27
CA LEU A 17 5.36 2.82 0.03
C LEU A 17 5.63 3.75 1.21
N GLU A 18 6.66 4.59 1.13
CA GLU A 18 6.95 5.57 2.17
C GLU A 18 5.82 6.58 2.31
N TRP A 19 5.30 7.09 1.19
CA TRP A 19 4.19 8.03 1.17
C TRP A 19 2.92 7.41 1.77
N VAL A 20 2.52 6.21 1.33
CA VAL A 20 1.35 5.50 1.86
C VAL A 20 1.47 5.28 3.36
N ASN A 21 2.62 4.77 3.83
CA ASN A 21 2.84 4.53 5.25
C ASN A 21 2.76 5.83 6.07
N ARG A 22 3.38 6.90 5.58
CA ARG A 22 3.40 8.20 6.26
C ARG A 22 2.02 8.83 6.32
N GLU A 23 1.28 8.88 5.21
CA GLU A 23 -0.02 9.53 5.18
C GLU A 23 -1.08 8.75 5.97
N ILE A 24 -1.06 7.41 5.93
CA ILE A 24 -1.92 6.58 6.78
C ILE A 24 -1.61 6.83 8.26
N ALA A 25 -0.33 6.75 8.65
CA ALA A 25 0.09 6.97 10.03
C ALA A 25 -0.30 8.36 10.52
N LYS A 26 -0.04 9.40 9.72
CA LYS A 26 -0.38 10.79 10.06
C LYS A 26 -1.89 10.99 10.25
N ARG A 27 -2.72 10.44 9.35
CA ARG A 27 -4.18 10.62 9.41
C ARG A 27 -4.81 9.88 10.57
N ILE A 28 -4.44 8.61 10.79
CA ILE A 28 -4.94 7.83 11.94
C ILE A 28 -4.48 8.48 13.24
N ASN A 29 -3.22 8.90 13.34
CA ASN A 29 -2.72 9.63 14.51
C ASN A 29 -3.50 10.94 14.74
N LYS A 30 -3.76 11.74 13.70
CA LYS A 30 -4.58 12.96 13.81
C LYS A 30 -6.00 12.66 14.29
N TYR A 31 -6.68 11.71 13.64
CA TYR A 31 -8.08 11.36 13.93
C TYR A 31 -8.26 10.87 15.38
N HIS A 32 -7.28 10.11 15.90
CA HIS A 32 -7.32 9.59 17.26
C HIS A 32 -6.57 10.45 18.29
N GLY A 33 -6.09 11.65 17.93
CA GLY A 33 -5.37 12.55 18.83
C GLY A 33 -4.08 11.96 19.41
N ARG A 34 -3.33 11.19 18.61
CA ARG A 34 -2.18 10.39 19.05
C ARG A 34 -0.88 10.73 18.30
N SER A 35 0.24 10.26 18.84
CA SER A 35 1.58 10.35 18.24
C SER A 35 2.31 9.01 18.35
N GLY A 36 3.15 8.67 17.37
CA GLY A 36 4.00 7.47 17.40
C GLY A 36 3.94 6.64 16.13
N GLN A 37 4.65 5.50 16.15
CA GLN A 37 4.73 4.58 15.02
C GLN A 37 3.50 3.69 14.94
N LEU A 38 2.71 3.87 13.89
CA LEU A 38 1.52 3.06 13.61
C LEU A 38 1.86 1.79 12.81
N LEU A 39 2.72 1.92 11.81
CA LEU A 39 3.07 0.85 10.87
C LEU A 39 4.52 0.40 11.06
N ILE A 40 4.73 -0.90 11.02
CA ILE A 40 6.08 -1.50 10.98
C ILE A 40 6.61 -1.36 9.55
N PRO A 41 7.92 -1.13 9.33
CA PRO A 41 8.50 -1.12 8.00
C PRO A 41 8.21 -2.45 7.31
N ASN A 42 7.50 -2.39 6.18
CA ASN A 42 7.18 -3.57 5.40
C ASN A 42 8.18 -3.74 4.25
N HIS A 43 8.40 -5.00 3.88
CA HIS A 43 9.09 -5.38 2.67
C HIS A 43 8.12 -5.35 1.50
N ALA A 44 8.66 -5.07 0.32
CA ALA A 44 7.89 -4.94 -0.89
C ALA A 44 8.33 -5.99 -1.89
N ILE A 45 7.37 -6.81 -2.29
CA ILE A 45 7.57 -7.97 -3.14
C ILE A 45 7.45 -7.53 -4.60
N GLN A 46 8.46 -7.84 -5.41
CA GLN A 46 8.38 -7.66 -6.85
C GLN A 46 7.63 -8.81 -7.48
N VAL A 47 6.75 -8.47 -8.43
CA VAL A 47 5.97 -9.40 -9.22
C VAL A 47 6.35 -9.16 -10.67
N THR A 48 7.03 -10.13 -11.30
CA THR A 48 7.64 -9.96 -12.62
C THR A 48 6.86 -10.64 -13.75
N THR A 49 5.85 -11.45 -13.43
CA THR A 49 5.04 -12.16 -14.43
C THR A 49 3.56 -11.94 -14.20
N GLU A 50 2.78 -12.03 -15.26
CA GLU A 50 1.32 -11.87 -15.20
C GLU A 50 0.66 -12.99 -14.39
N ALA A 51 1.17 -14.22 -14.52
CA ALA A 51 0.69 -15.36 -13.73
C ALA A 51 0.86 -15.10 -12.23
N HIS A 52 2.03 -14.60 -11.80
CA HIS A 52 2.27 -14.24 -10.41
C HIS A 52 1.43 -13.02 -9.98
N ALA A 53 1.17 -12.06 -10.88
CA ALA A 53 0.29 -10.93 -10.59
C ALA A 53 -1.14 -11.38 -10.31
N LEU A 54 -1.66 -12.34 -11.10
CA LEU A 54 -2.97 -12.93 -10.90
C LEU A 54 -3.04 -13.74 -9.59
N GLU A 55 -2.01 -14.52 -9.27
CA GLU A 55 -1.91 -15.23 -7.99
C GLU A 55 -1.89 -14.25 -6.81
N ARG A 56 -1.13 -13.16 -6.91
CA ARG A 56 -1.08 -12.11 -5.89
C ARG A 56 -2.43 -11.42 -5.75
N LEU A 57 -3.11 -11.13 -6.85
CA LEU A 57 -4.47 -10.58 -6.81
C LEU A 57 -5.42 -11.54 -6.08
N ARG A 58 -5.41 -12.84 -6.40
CA ARG A 58 -6.20 -13.87 -5.69
C ARG A 58 -5.90 -13.87 -4.19
N TYR A 59 -4.62 -13.83 -3.81
CA TYR A 59 -4.20 -13.74 -2.41
C TYR A 59 -4.78 -12.51 -1.71
N LEU A 60 -4.68 -11.33 -2.34
CA LEU A 60 -5.21 -10.08 -1.79
C LEU A 60 -6.73 -10.14 -1.60
N MET A 61 -7.45 -10.59 -2.63
CA MET A 61 -8.90 -10.73 -2.60
C MET A 61 -9.36 -11.69 -1.49
N GLY A 62 -8.59 -12.75 -1.23
CA GLY A 62 -8.94 -13.78 -0.26
C GLY A 62 -8.53 -13.53 1.18
N GLN A 63 -7.84 -12.42 1.47
CA GLN A 63 -7.21 -12.22 2.78
C GLN A 63 -8.21 -12.25 3.94
N ALA A 64 -9.36 -11.59 3.81
CA ALA A 64 -10.40 -11.62 4.85
C ALA A 64 -11.01 -13.03 5.00
N THR A 65 -11.26 -13.73 3.89
CA THR A 65 -11.82 -15.09 3.91
C THR A 65 -10.84 -16.10 4.52
N ALA A 66 -9.55 -16.01 4.19
CA ALA A 66 -8.48 -16.84 4.74
C ALA A 66 -8.32 -16.67 6.26
N GLN A 67 -8.51 -15.42 6.74
CA GLN A 67 -8.50 -15.08 8.16
C GLN A 67 -9.85 -15.33 8.86
N LEU A 68 -10.81 -15.98 8.18
CA LEU A 68 -12.15 -16.29 8.67
C LEU A 68 -13.01 -15.06 8.99
N LYS A 69 -12.60 -13.88 8.51
CA LYS A 69 -13.27 -12.58 8.70
C LYS A 69 -14.37 -12.32 7.68
N SER A 70 -14.45 -13.09 6.60
CA SER A 70 -15.58 -13.11 5.68
C SER A 70 -15.91 -14.55 5.26
N ARG A 71 -17.08 -14.77 4.67
CA ARG A 71 -17.46 -16.08 4.08
C ARG A 71 -17.05 -16.14 2.61
N HIS A 72 -17.11 -15.00 1.94
CA HIS A 72 -16.78 -14.83 0.54
C HIS A 72 -16.08 -13.47 0.36
N PRO A 73 -15.17 -13.28 -0.61
CA PRO A 73 -14.55 -11.98 -0.88
C PRO A 73 -15.54 -10.84 -1.15
N ALA A 74 -16.71 -11.16 -1.72
CA ALA A 74 -17.81 -10.20 -1.96
C ALA A 74 -18.51 -9.72 -0.68
N ASP A 75 -18.28 -10.39 0.46
CA ASP A 75 -18.83 -10.05 1.77
C ASP A 75 -17.78 -9.37 2.66
N ASP A 76 -16.64 -8.97 2.09
CA ASP A 76 -15.59 -8.28 2.84
C ASP A 76 -16.07 -6.89 3.27
N VAL A 77 -16.07 -6.67 4.58
CA VAL A 77 -16.56 -5.44 5.24
C VAL A 77 -15.41 -4.48 5.56
N PHE A 78 -14.16 -4.90 5.31
CA PHE A 78 -12.97 -4.07 5.48
C PHE A 78 -12.73 -3.22 4.23
N ALA A 79 -11.93 -2.15 4.39
CA ALA A 79 -11.51 -1.32 3.27
C ALA A 79 -10.67 -2.14 2.28
N CYS A 80 -11.26 -2.50 1.14
CA CYS A 80 -10.64 -3.30 0.09
C CYS A 80 -11.21 -2.95 -1.29
N SER A 81 -10.58 -3.46 -2.35
CA SER A 81 -11.02 -3.27 -3.74
C SER A 81 -11.97 -4.34 -4.26
N ASN A 82 -12.44 -5.28 -3.41
CA ASN A 82 -13.23 -6.43 -3.85
C ASN A 82 -14.55 -6.00 -4.51
N SER A 83 -15.27 -5.03 -3.95
CA SER A 83 -16.51 -4.50 -4.57
C SER A 83 -16.25 -3.88 -5.94
N ALA A 84 -15.14 -3.16 -6.10
CA ALA A 84 -14.74 -2.60 -7.37
C ALA A 84 -14.45 -3.68 -8.41
N LEU A 85 -13.70 -4.72 -8.03
CA LEU A 85 -13.32 -5.83 -8.91
C LEU A 85 -14.53 -6.69 -9.30
N LEU A 86 -15.42 -6.99 -8.35
CA LEU A 86 -16.53 -7.92 -8.52
C LEU A 86 -17.79 -7.26 -9.08
N ARG A 87 -18.05 -6.02 -8.70
CA ARG A 87 -19.31 -5.31 -9.02
C ARG A 87 -19.09 -4.10 -9.92
N GLY A 88 -17.86 -3.63 -10.08
CA GLY A 88 -17.56 -2.39 -10.81
C GLY A 88 -17.87 -1.13 -10.02
N GLU A 89 -18.06 -1.25 -8.70
CA GLU A 89 -18.31 -0.13 -7.80
C GLU A 89 -16.98 0.55 -7.46
N ALA A 90 -16.66 1.63 -8.17
CA ALA A 90 -15.41 2.35 -7.94
C ALA A 90 -15.32 2.81 -6.47
N PRO A 91 -14.21 2.53 -5.75
CA PRO A 91 -14.07 2.94 -4.37
C PRO A 91 -14.07 4.47 -4.31
N ALA A 92 -14.91 5.03 -3.46
CA ALA A 92 -14.94 6.46 -3.19
C ALA A 92 -14.49 6.73 -1.76
N GLY A 93 -13.92 7.91 -1.53
CA GLY A 93 -13.49 8.35 -0.21
C GLY A 93 -13.23 9.85 -0.18
N VAL A 94 -12.73 10.32 0.96
CA VAL A 94 -12.37 11.72 1.15
C VAL A 94 -10.85 11.85 1.17
N PHE A 95 -10.32 12.63 0.24
CA PHE A 95 -8.95 13.08 0.27
C PHE A 95 -8.85 14.36 1.11
N VAL A 96 -8.07 14.29 2.19
CA VAL A 96 -7.78 15.46 3.01
C VAL A 96 -6.44 16.05 2.58
N HIS A 97 -6.49 17.23 1.99
CA HIS A 97 -5.34 18.04 1.56
C HIS A 97 -4.49 18.49 2.74
N ALA A 98 -3.25 18.91 2.47
CA ALA A 98 -2.34 19.38 3.52
C ALA A 98 -2.85 20.63 4.26
N ASN A 99 -3.67 21.45 3.60
CA ASN A 99 -4.34 22.62 4.17
C ASN A 99 -5.64 22.28 4.93
N GLY A 100 -6.01 20.99 5.02
CA GLY A 100 -7.21 20.52 5.70
C GLY A 100 -8.48 20.57 4.84
N VAL A 101 -8.40 20.99 3.58
CA VAL A 101 -9.53 20.90 2.64
C VAL A 101 -9.84 19.43 2.38
N GLU A 102 -11.11 19.10 2.43
CA GLU A 102 -11.63 17.77 2.11
C GLU A 102 -12.16 17.77 0.67
N GLU A 103 -11.79 16.75 -0.09
CA GLU A 103 -12.19 16.54 -1.47
C GLU A 103 -12.72 15.11 -1.62
N GLU A 104 -13.92 14.95 -2.16
CA GLU A 104 -14.41 13.63 -2.54
C GLU A 104 -13.61 13.11 -3.74
N VAL A 105 -13.01 11.93 -3.57
CA VAL A 105 -12.20 11.28 -4.60
C VAL A 105 -12.74 9.89 -4.90
N THR A 106 -12.77 9.56 -6.18
CA THR A 106 -13.02 8.21 -6.66
C THR A 106 -11.70 7.59 -7.09
N VAL A 107 -11.40 6.42 -6.57
CA VAL A 107 -10.19 5.66 -6.91
C VAL A 107 -10.48 4.80 -8.12
N ARG A 108 -9.68 4.95 -9.18
CA ARG A 108 -9.71 4.02 -10.31
C ARG A 108 -8.87 2.79 -9.96
N ILE A 109 -9.47 1.61 -10.10
CA ILE A 109 -8.75 0.33 -9.98
C ILE A 109 -8.51 -0.18 -11.40
N ASP A 110 -7.26 -0.10 -11.83
CA ASP A 110 -6.86 -0.61 -13.14
C ASP A 110 -6.78 -2.13 -13.14
N ARG A 111 -7.00 -2.73 -14.31
CA ARG A 111 -6.84 -4.17 -14.50
C ARG A 111 -5.37 -4.53 -14.47
N LEU A 112 -5.07 -5.79 -14.15
CA LEU A 112 -3.73 -6.31 -14.38
C LEU A 112 -3.39 -6.20 -15.88
N PRO A 113 -2.13 -5.88 -16.25
CA PRO A 113 -1.72 -5.75 -17.66
C PRO A 113 -2.14 -6.95 -18.51
N GLY A 114 -1.90 -8.18 -18.05
CA GLY A 114 -2.29 -9.42 -18.75
C GLY A 114 -3.78 -9.71 -18.85
N LEU A 115 -4.63 -8.86 -18.24
CA LEU A 115 -6.08 -8.94 -18.32
C LEU A 115 -6.67 -7.75 -19.12
N GLY A 116 -5.81 -6.95 -19.76
CA GLY A 116 -6.21 -5.74 -20.49
C GLY A 116 -7.22 -6.02 -21.61
N ASP A 117 -7.01 -7.12 -22.34
CA ASP A 117 -7.80 -7.49 -23.52
C ASP A 117 -9.18 -8.06 -23.19
N LEU A 118 -9.44 -8.43 -21.93
CA LEU A 118 -10.75 -8.94 -21.54
C LEU A 118 -11.81 -7.86 -21.64
N SER A 119 -13.01 -8.19 -22.12
CA SER A 119 -14.16 -7.30 -21.96
C SER A 119 -14.47 -7.07 -20.47
N VAL A 120 -15.23 -6.01 -20.16
CA VAL A 120 -15.71 -5.76 -18.77
C VAL A 120 -16.45 -6.98 -18.21
N ARG A 121 -17.22 -7.66 -19.06
CA ARG A 121 -17.99 -8.86 -18.67
C ARG A 121 -17.07 -10.04 -18.36
N GLU A 122 -16.09 -10.32 -19.22
CA GLU A 122 -15.14 -11.42 -19.02
C GLU A 122 -14.25 -11.18 -17.81
N HIS A 123 -13.74 -9.94 -17.66
CA HIS A 123 -12.99 -9.55 -16.47
C HIS A 123 -13.80 -9.78 -15.20
N ARG A 124 -15.07 -9.33 -15.17
CA ARG A 124 -15.95 -9.54 -14.02
C ARG A 124 -16.21 -11.02 -13.76
N ALA A 125 -16.46 -11.82 -14.80
CA ALA A 125 -16.66 -13.26 -14.67
C ALA A 125 -15.43 -13.96 -14.07
N LEU A 126 -14.23 -13.59 -14.53
CA LEU A 126 -12.98 -14.08 -13.97
C LEU A 126 -12.83 -13.70 -12.48
N MET A 127 -13.12 -12.45 -12.11
CA MET A 127 -13.05 -12.02 -10.70
C MET A 127 -14.00 -12.81 -9.81
N TRP A 128 -15.23 -13.09 -10.27
CA TRP A 128 -16.18 -13.94 -9.54
C TRP A 128 -15.69 -15.39 -9.42
N GLN A 129 -15.18 -15.97 -10.51
CA GLN A 129 -14.59 -17.31 -10.48
C GLN A 129 -13.44 -17.42 -9.45
N LEU A 130 -12.57 -16.41 -9.38
CA LEU A 130 -11.51 -16.35 -8.36
C LEU A 130 -12.11 -16.30 -6.96
N ALA A 131 -13.11 -15.44 -6.72
CA ALA A 131 -13.74 -15.27 -5.42
C ALA A 131 -14.46 -16.55 -4.94
N ASP A 132 -15.20 -17.21 -5.82
CA ASP A 132 -15.86 -18.49 -5.53
C ASP A 132 -14.83 -19.57 -5.20
N GLY A 133 -13.74 -19.63 -5.95
CA GLY A 133 -12.64 -20.55 -5.68
C GLY A 133 -11.97 -20.31 -4.32
N ILE A 134 -11.80 -19.05 -3.91
CA ILE A 134 -11.27 -18.68 -2.58
C ILE A 134 -12.24 -19.14 -1.48
N ALA A 135 -13.53 -18.86 -1.65
CA ALA A 135 -14.55 -19.23 -0.66
C ALA A 135 -14.67 -20.74 -0.50
N ALA A 136 -14.61 -21.49 -1.61
CA ALA A 136 -14.59 -22.95 -1.60
C ALA A 136 -13.36 -23.50 -0.85
N GLU A 137 -12.18 -22.96 -1.12
CA GLU A 137 -10.91 -23.36 -0.49
C GLU A 137 -10.93 -23.20 1.04
N HIS A 138 -11.47 -22.09 1.54
CA HIS A 138 -11.47 -21.80 2.99
C HIS A 138 -12.72 -22.26 3.74
N ARG A 139 -13.76 -22.73 3.03
CA ARG A 139 -15.01 -23.25 3.63
C ARG A 139 -14.77 -24.36 4.67
N PRO A 140 -13.92 -25.38 4.43
CA PRO A 140 -13.68 -26.44 5.42
C PRO A 140 -13.06 -25.90 6.72
N ARG A 141 -12.07 -25.01 6.61
CA ARG A 141 -11.42 -24.36 7.77
C ARG A 141 -12.42 -23.56 8.57
N ARG A 142 -13.30 -22.80 7.91
CA ARG A 142 -14.37 -22.03 8.57
C ARG A 142 -15.37 -22.92 9.28
N LYS A 143 -15.83 -24.00 8.62
CA LYS A 143 -16.75 -24.98 9.21
C LYS A 143 -16.15 -25.61 10.46
N LYS A 144 -14.86 -25.97 10.43
CA LYS A 144 -14.14 -26.52 11.59
C LYS A 144 -14.01 -25.51 12.73
N ALA A 145 -13.75 -24.24 12.42
CA ALA A 145 -13.56 -23.20 13.42
C ALA A 145 -14.88 -22.74 14.09
N GLY A 146 -16.01 -22.85 13.39
CA GLY A 146 -17.33 -22.46 13.93
C GLY A 146 -17.49 -20.96 14.22
N LEU A 147 -16.54 -20.12 13.80
CA LEU A 147 -16.53 -18.70 14.13
C LEU A 147 -17.61 -17.92 13.34
N PRO A 148 -18.32 -16.97 13.96
CA PRO A 148 -19.20 -16.06 13.22
C PRO A 148 -18.40 -15.15 12.29
N VAL A 149 -19.06 -14.49 11.34
CA VAL A 149 -18.44 -13.39 10.59
C VAL A 149 -18.45 -12.17 11.52
N PRO A 150 -17.33 -11.42 11.65
CA PRO A 150 -17.32 -10.17 12.40
C PRO A 150 -18.41 -9.22 11.91
N ASP A 151 -19.13 -8.63 12.86
CA ASP A 151 -20.10 -7.59 12.57
C ASP A 151 -19.37 -6.30 12.11
N PRO A 152 -19.80 -5.65 11.00
CA PRO A 152 -19.14 -4.44 10.49
C PRO A 152 -19.05 -3.31 11.53
N ASP A 153 -20.10 -3.13 12.33
CA ASP A 153 -20.10 -2.10 13.37
C ASP A 153 -19.16 -2.48 14.50
N ALA A 154 -19.15 -3.73 14.93
CA ALA A 154 -18.13 -4.20 15.88
C ALA A 154 -16.69 -3.96 15.39
N VAL A 155 -16.41 -4.16 14.10
CA VAL A 155 -15.09 -3.88 13.51
C VAL A 155 -14.71 -2.40 13.59
N ARG A 156 -15.65 -1.49 13.34
CA ARG A 156 -15.42 -0.03 13.41
C ARG A 156 -15.05 0.45 14.81
N HIS A 157 -15.49 -0.26 15.85
CA HIS A 157 -15.23 0.08 17.25
C HIS A 157 -13.98 -0.60 17.82
N VAL A 158 -13.25 -1.40 17.04
CA VAL A 158 -11.97 -1.98 17.48
C VAL A 158 -10.95 -0.86 17.68
N ASP A 159 -10.36 -0.75 18.87
CA ASP A 159 -9.23 0.19 19.09
C ASP A 159 -8.09 -0.19 18.14
N PRO A 160 -7.66 0.70 17.22
CA PRO A 160 -6.60 0.42 16.26
C PRO A 160 -5.24 0.11 16.91
N TRP A 161 -5.09 0.36 18.21
CA TRP A 161 -3.91 0.02 18.99
C TRP A 161 -3.98 -1.33 19.71
N THR A 162 -5.10 -2.05 19.59
CA THR A 162 -5.19 -3.44 20.04
C THR A 162 -4.16 -4.26 19.28
N ARG A 163 -3.05 -4.58 19.96
CA ARG A 163 -2.03 -5.45 19.39
C ARG A 163 -2.51 -6.90 19.49
N PRO A 164 -2.38 -7.70 18.42
CA PRO A 164 -2.54 -9.14 18.53
C PRO A 164 -1.60 -9.66 19.62
N LYS A 165 -2.15 -10.48 20.54
CA LYS A 165 -1.33 -11.17 21.56
C LYS A 165 -0.34 -12.15 20.92
N GLU A 166 -0.71 -12.67 19.75
CA GLU A 166 0.10 -13.59 18.95
C GLU A 166 0.33 -13.00 17.56
N ARG A 167 1.57 -13.09 17.07
CA ARG A 167 1.92 -12.74 15.68
C ARG A 167 1.83 -13.99 14.84
N ASP A 168 0.83 -14.05 13.96
CA ASP A 168 0.77 -15.10 12.95
C ASP A 168 1.88 -14.87 11.92
N ARG A 169 2.83 -15.81 11.82
CA ARG A 169 3.84 -15.81 10.76
C ARG A 169 3.20 -16.46 9.55
N SER A 170 2.64 -15.66 8.66
CA SER A 170 2.26 -16.17 7.34
C SER A 170 3.52 -16.75 6.67
N PRO A 171 3.43 -17.93 6.02
CA PRO A 171 4.53 -18.46 5.24
C PRO A 171 4.99 -17.40 4.24
N ALA A 172 6.29 -17.37 3.95
CA ALA A 172 6.81 -16.48 2.94
C ALA A 172 6.02 -16.72 1.64
N PRO A 173 5.50 -15.67 1.00
CA PRO A 173 4.81 -15.84 -0.27
C PRO A 173 5.72 -16.55 -1.27
N VAL A 174 5.16 -17.23 -2.26
CA VAL A 174 5.92 -17.72 -3.43
C VAL A 174 6.43 -16.49 -4.20
N VAL A 175 7.51 -15.89 -3.72
CA VAL A 175 8.28 -14.86 -4.39
C VAL A 175 9.40 -15.59 -5.07
N HIS A 176 9.43 -15.60 -6.40
CA HIS A 176 10.64 -15.34 -7.15
C HIS A 176 10.21 -14.83 -8.53
N GLY A 177 10.29 -13.51 -8.73
CA GLY A 177 10.99 -13.09 -9.94
C GLY A 177 12.40 -13.67 -9.83
N PRO A 178 13.01 -14.13 -10.91
CA PRO A 178 14.27 -14.85 -10.80
C PRO A 178 15.33 -13.98 -10.08
N PRO A 179 16.26 -14.58 -9.31
CA PRO A 179 17.12 -13.91 -8.33
C PRO A 179 17.80 -12.63 -8.84
N GLU A 180 18.10 -12.57 -10.14
CA GLU A 180 18.63 -11.41 -10.85
C GLU A 180 17.84 -10.11 -10.62
N HIS A 181 16.50 -10.15 -10.55
CA HIS A 181 15.69 -8.95 -10.33
C HIS A 181 15.71 -8.48 -8.87
N HIS A 182 16.05 -9.36 -7.92
CA HIS A 182 16.27 -8.95 -6.54
C HIS A 182 17.56 -8.12 -6.44
N THR A 183 18.62 -8.56 -7.11
CA THR A 183 19.91 -7.84 -7.18
C THR A 183 19.73 -6.47 -7.81
N GLU A 184 19.07 -6.40 -8.97
CA GLU A 184 18.79 -5.14 -9.67
C GLU A 184 18.02 -4.15 -8.77
N TRP A 185 16.97 -4.61 -8.08
CA TRP A 185 16.24 -3.77 -7.14
C TRP A 185 17.11 -3.32 -5.96
N HIS A 186 17.92 -4.22 -5.39
CA HIS A 186 18.80 -3.88 -4.27
C HIS A 186 19.84 -2.84 -4.66
N GLU A 187 20.41 -2.93 -5.87
CA GLU A 187 21.36 -1.96 -6.41
C GLU A 187 20.72 -0.60 -6.64
N VAL A 188 19.57 -0.56 -7.36
CA VAL A 188 18.82 0.69 -7.61
C VAL A 188 18.40 1.33 -6.29
N HIS A 189 17.93 0.53 -5.32
CA HIS A 189 17.53 1.03 -4.02
C HIS A 189 18.71 1.52 -3.17
N ALA A 190 19.86 0.83 -3.23
CA ALA A 190 21.08 1.25 -2.54
C ALA A 190 21.56 2.59 -3.08
N ALA A 191 21.64 2.73 -4.41
CA ALA A 191 22.03 3.98 -5.07
C ALA A 191 21.06 5.13 -4.74
N LEU A 192 19.74 4.88 -4.77
CA LEU A 192 18.75 5.88 -4.36
C LEU A 192 18.95 6.32 -2.90
N ARG A 193 19.17 5.36 -2.00
CA ARG A 193 19.35 5.63 -0.57
C ARG A 193 20.63 6.41 -0.30
N GLU A 194 21.71 6.09 -1.01
CA GLU A 194 22.98 6.82 -0.95
C GLU A 194 22.77 8.27 -1.40
N ALA A 195 22.24 8.49 -2.60
CA ALA A 195 21.98 9.82 -3.14
C ALA A 195 21.02 10.65 -2.25
N TYR A 196 19.99 10.01 -1.66
CA TYR A 196 19.10 10.67 -0.71
C TYR A 196 19.84 11.09 0.57
N THR A 197 20.72 10.22 1.07
CA THR A 197 21.52 10.49 2.28
C THR A 197 22.50 11.64 2.03
N GLU A 198 23.16 11.65 0.88
CA GLU A 198 24.05 12.75 0.47
C GLU A 198 23.30 14.08 0.37
N ALA A 199 22.15 14.11 -0.31
CA ALA A 199 21.33 15.30 -0.41
C ALA A 199 20.86 15.80 0.97
N HIS A 200 20.50 14.88 1.89
CA HIS A 200 20.11 15.22 3.25
C HIS A 200 21.28 15.82 4.05
N ILE A 201 22.48 15.25 3.95
CA ILE A 201 23.69 15.79 4.61
C ILE A 201 24.02 17.17 4.03
N ALA A 202 24.01 17.32 2.70
CA ALA A 202 24.27 18.60 2.04
C ALA A 202 23.25 19.66 2.43
N TYR A 203 21.98 19.30 2.58
CA TYR A 203 20.95 20.20 3.08
C TYR A 203 21.27 20.73 4.50
N TRP A 204 21.70 19.87 5.42
CA TRP A 204 22.07 20.32 6.78
C TRP A 204 23.31 21.21 6.76
N ARG A 205 24.29 20.91 5.90
CA ARG A 205 25.46 21.77 5.70
C ARG A 205 25.08 23.14 5.14
N TRP A 206 24.20 23.16 4.13
CA TRP A 206 23.68 24.40 3.53
C TRP A 206 22.88 25.26 4.52
N LEU A 207 22.14 24.64 5.45
CA LEU A 207 21.48 25.38 6.53
C LEU A 207 22.49 26.06 7.47
N ALA A 208 23.62 25.42 7.74
CA ALA A 208 24.68 25.95 8.60
C ALA A 208 25.52 27.02 7.88
N ASP A 209 25.81 26.80 6.60
CA ASP A 209 26.55 27.73 5.73
C ASP A 209 25.87 27.82 4.36
N PRO A 210 25.10 28.90 4.12
CA PRO A 210 24.41 29.09 2.85
C PRO A 210 25.28 29.31 1.62
N GLY A 211 26.58 29.56 1.78
CA GLY A 211 27.52 29.66 0.67
C GLY A 211 27.84 28.30 0.05
N LEU A 212 27.49 27.20 0.72
CA LEU A 212 27.68 25.85 0.23
C LEU A 212 26.62 25.48 -0.83
N PRO A 213 26.96 24.61 -1.79
CA PRO A 213 26.01 24.16 -2.80
C PRO A 213 24.92 23.29 -2.15
N LEU A 214 23.67 23.59 -2.47
CA LEU A 214 22.55 22.71 -2.16
C LEU A 214 22.52 21.58 -3.20
N ILE A 215 22.63 20.33 -2.73
CA ILE A 215 22.42 19.16 -3.57
C ILE A 215 20.92 18.86 -3.63
N PRO A 216 20.30 18.76 -4.82
CA PRO A 216 18.90 18.41 -4.94
C PRO A 216 18.68 16.97 -4.45
N PHE A 217 17.55 16.74 -3.78
CA PHE A 217 17.12 15.37 -3.47
C PHE A 217 16.87 14.60 -4.78
N PRO A 218 17.13 13.28 -4.82
CA PRO A 218 16.97 12.51 -6.04
C PRO A 218 15.55 12.63 -6.63
N PRO A 219 15.40 12.64 -7.96
CA PRO A 219 14.09 12.68 -8.61
C PRO A 219 13.13 11.61 -8.09
N GLY A 220 11.84 11.94 -8.04
CA GLY A 220 10.79 11.09 -7.46
C GLY A 220 10.77 11.07 -5.92
N THR A 221 11.88 11.40 -5.24
CA THR A 221 11.92 11.36 -3.78
C THR A 221 11.13 12.49 -3.13
N ILE A 222 10.60 12.24 -1.93
CA ILE A 222 9.95 13.28 -1.13
C ILE A 222 10.98 13.81 -0.14
N PRO A 223 11.45 15.06 -0.28
CA PRO A 223 12.39 15.63 0.67
C PRO A 223 11.78 15.71 2.08
N PRO A 224 12.61 15.67 3.13
CA PRO A 224 12.14 15.83 4.50
C PRO A 224 11.30 17.09 4.66
N SER A 225 10.30 17.06 5.53
CA SER A 225 9.36 18.18 5.71
C SER A 225 10.05 19.50 6.09
N HIS A 226 11.13 19.43 6.89
CA HIS A 226 11.93 20.58 7.26
C HIS A 226 12.69 21.16 6.04
N ALA A 227 13.24 20.30 5.18
CA ALA A 227 13.94 20.72 3.96
C ALA A 227 13.01 21.45 2.99
N ARG A 228 11.80 20.91 2.77
CA ARG A 228 10.79 21.56 1.93
C ARG A 228 10.38 22.94 2.45
N LYS A 229 10.20 23.07 3.77
CA LYS A 229 9.83 24.35 4.40
C LYS A 229 10.94 25.38 4.31
N ALA A 230 12.19 24.99 4.55
CA ALA A 230 13.33 25.91 4.53
C ALA A 230 13.60 26.47 3.12
N VAL A 231 13.56 25.61 2.09
CA VAL A 231 13.70 26.03 0.69
C VAL A 231 12.57 26.98 0.30
N ALA A 232 11.31 26.65 0.64
CA ALA A 232 10.16 27.49 0.33
C ALA A 232 10.16 28.84 1.07
N ALA A 233 10.61 28.88 2.33
CA ALA A 233 10.71 30.12 3.11
C ALA A 233 11.76 31.07 2.52
N ARG A 234 12.89 30.52 2.05
CA ARG A 234 13.99 31.31 1.50
C ARG A 234 13.71 31.84 0.10
N ALA A 235 13.02 31.05 -0.74
CA ALA A 235 12.53 31.49 -2.05
C ALA A 235 11.51 32.66 -1.95
N ARG A 236 10.91 32.89 -0.77
CA ARG A 236 10.03 34.04 -0.51
C ARG A 236 10.77 35.25 0.07
N ALA A 237 12.03 35.08 0.50
CA ALA A 237 12.80 36.09 1.20
C ALA A 237 13.86 36.78 0.29
N GLY A 238 14.09 36.25 -0.91
CA GLY A 238 14.86 36.88 -1.99
C GLY A 238 13.96 37.22 -3.15
#